data_AF-A0A2V2U4W5-F1
#
_entry.id   AF-A0A2V2U4W5-F1
#
_cell.length_a   1.000
_cell.length_b   1.000
_cell.length_c   1.000
_cell.angle_alpha   90.00
_cell.angle_beta   90.00
_cell.angle_gamma   90.00
#
_symmetry.space_group_name_H-M   'P 1'
#
loop_
_entity.id
_entity.type
_entity.pdbx_description
1 polymer ?
#
loop_
_entity_poly.entity_id
_entity_poly.type
_entity_poly.pdbx_seq_one_letter_code
_entity_poly.pdbx_strand_id
1 'polypeptide(L)'
;MGTVAFILSIVIFPVSTIFYPSREDPTNHLRVFAEYAQSNIWIAAHIGQLAGRIAGLGGGFVALYPLFGSNIRIRSCFRTGMVRSCSNNNYSWHLRDTTSCK
;
A
#
# COMPACT_ATOMS: atom_id res chain seq x y z
N MET A 1 3.01 5.26 -2.89
CA MET A 1 3.17 5.06 -1.42
C MET A 1 2.87 3.62 -0.98
N GLY A 2 1.75 2.99 -1.40
CA GLY A 2 1.40 1.62 -0.98
C GLY A 2 2.46 0.53 -1.23
N THR A 3 3.04 0.47 -2.45
CA THR A 3 4.09 -0.50 -2.79
C THR A 3 5.35 -0.35 -1.93
N VAL A 4 5.73 0.89 -1.61
CA VAL A 4 6.89 1.17 -0.76
C VAL A 4 6.64 0.66 0.66
N ALA A 5 5.46 0.94 1.23
CA ALA A 5 5.07 0.43 2.54
C ALA A 5 5.00 -1.11 2.58
N PHE A 6 4.53 -1.73 1.50
CA PHE A 6 4.50 -3.18 1.36
C PHE A 6 5.92 -3.78 1.34
N ILE A 7 6.84 -3.23 0.55
CA ILE A 7 8.25 -3.67 0.53
C ILE A 7 8.90 -3.46 1.91
N LEU A 8 8.62 -2.32 2.56
CA LEU A 8 9.12 -2.06 3.92
C LEU A 8 8.66 -3.14 4.90
N SER A 9 7.41 -3.59 4.78
CA SER A 9 6.86 -4.63 5.66
C SER A 9 7.59 -5.97 5.54
N ILE A 10 8.00 -6.32 4.32
CA ILE A 10 8.76 -7.54 4.03
C ILE A 10 10.12 -7.52 4.73
N VAL A 11 10.68 -6.35 5.01
CA VAL A 11 11.97 -6.21 5.71
C VAL A 11 11.76 -6.06 7.22
N ILE A 12 10.90 -5.14 7.64
CA ILE A 12 10.72 -4.80 9.06
C ILE A 12 10.20 -5.99 9.86
N PHE A 13 9.24 -6.74 9.31
CA PHE A 13 8.63 -7.85 10.02
C PHE A 13 9.64 -8.97 10.36
N PRO A 14 10.37 -9.57 9.39
CA PRO A 14 11.33 -10.62 9.70
C PRO A 14 12.52 -10.13 10.52
N VAL A 15 13.02 -8.91 10.27
CA VAL A 15 14.08 -8.32 11.09
C VAL A 15 13.63 -8.22 12.55
N SER A 16 12.39 -7.80 12.80
CA SER A 16 11.83 -7.73 14.16
C SER A 16 11.59 -9.11 14.79
N THR A 17 11.33 -10.14 13.98
CA THR A 17 11.20 -11.53 14.45
C THR A 17 12.54 -12.11 14.90
N ILE A 18 13.65 -11.76 14.24
CA ILE A 18 14.99 -12.23 14.63
C ILE A 18 15.38 -11.72 16.03
N PHE A 19 14.94 -10.50 16.38
CA PHE A 19 15.21 -9.90 17.70
C PHE A 19 14.22 -10.33 18.78
N TYR A 20 13.29 -11.25 18.49
CA TYR A 20 12.34 -11.75 19.49
C TYR A 20 13.08 -12.66 20.49
N PRO A 21 13.12 -12.31 21.78
CA PRO A 21 13.72 -13.18 22.79
C PRO A 21 12.81 -14.39 22.99
N SER A 22 13.31 -15.58 22.65
CA SER A 22 12.65 -16.87 22.87
C SER A 22 13.71 -17.91 23.21
N ARG A 23 14.58 -17.60 24.18
CA ARG A 23 15.66 -18.52 24.59
C ARG A 23 15.19 -19.51 25.65
N GLU A 24 14.20 -19.13 26.45
CA GLU A 24 13.66 -19.98 27.48
C GLU A 24 12.63 -21.00 26.97
N ASP A 25 12.51 -22.11 27.70
CA ASP A 25 11.51 -23.14 27.43
C ASP A 25 10.09 -22.55 27.55
N PRO A 26 9.28 -22.55 26.47
CA PRO A 26 7.93 -21.99 26.48
C PRO A 26 7.00 -22.68 27.49
N THR A 27 7.35 -23.89 27.94
CA THR A 27 6.59 -24.63 28.94
C THR A 27 6.77 -24.07 30.36
N ASN A 28 7.85 -23.31 30.62
CA ASN A 28 8.12 -22.70 31.92
C ASN A 28 7.77 -21.20 31.92
N HIS A 29 6.50 -20.92 32.20
CA HIS A 29 5.89 -19.59 32.11
C HIS A 29 6.62 -18.55 32.99
N LEU A 30 7.07 -18.93 34.19
CA LEU A 30 7.78 -18.00 35.09
C LEU A 30 9.12 -17.54 34.50
N ARG A 31 9.84 -18.45 33.85
CA ARG A 31 11.16 -18.15 33.26
C ARG A 31 11.04 -17.30 32.00
N VAL A 32 10.02 -17.58 31.19
CA VAL A 32 9.66 -16.78 30.01
C VAL A 32 9.28 -15.35 30.40
N PHE A 33 8.46 -15.15 31.44
CA PHE A 33 8.10 -13.81 31.90
C PHE A 33 9.30 -13.05 32.48
N ALA A 34 10.23 -13.73 33.16
CA ALA A 34 11.47 -13.11 33.62
C ALA A 34 12.38 -12.69 32.45
N GLU A 35 12.48 -13.51 31.39
CA GLU A 35 13.22 -13.16 30.16
C GLU A 35 12.61 -11.92 29.47
N TYR A 36 11.29 -11.81 29.43
CA TYR A 36 10.60 -10.62 28.90
C TYR A 36 10.81 -9.39 29.79
N ALA A 37 10.73 -9.53 31.11
CA ALA A 37 10.92 -8.43 32.04
C ALA A 37 12.34 -7.84 32.01
N GLN A 38 13.35 -8.65 31.68
CA GLN A 38 14.76 -8.21 31.60
C GLN A 38 15.20 -7.74 30.21
N SER A 39 14.41 -7.99 29.15
CA SER A 39 14.84 -7.69 27.78
C SER A 39 14.31 -6.36 27.27
N ASN A 40 15.17 -5.33 27.27
CA ASN A 40 14.87 -4.02 26.69
C ASN A 40 14.54 -4.08 25.18
N ILE A 41 15.01 -5.12 24.49
CA ILE A 41 14.78 -5.32 23.06
C ILE A 41 13.36 -5.83 22.75
N TRP A 42 12.67 -6.44 23.73
CA TRP A 42 11.36 -7.07 23.52
C TRP A 42 10.32 -6.08 23.04
N ILE A 43 10.25 -4.90 23.67
CA ILE A 43 9.33 -3.82 23.30
C ILE A 43 9.59 -3.37 21.85
N ALA A 44 10.86 -3.15 21.49
CA ALA A 44 11.24 -2.73 20.15
C ALA A 44 10.90 -3.78 19.09
N ALA A 45 11.17 -5.06 19.36
CA ALA A 45 10.81 -6.16 18.47
C ALA A 45 9.28 -6.24 18.24
N HIS A 46 8.48 -6.06 19.30
CA HIS A 46 7.02 -6.09 19.18
C HIS A 46 6.46 -4.88 18.42
N ILE A 47 7.01 -3.69 18.64
CA ILE A 47 6.64 -2.48 17.89
C ILE A 47 7.00 -2.67 16.41
N GLY A 48 8.18 -3.21 16.11
CA GLY A 48 8.59 -3.51 14.74
C GLY A 48 7.67 -4.53 14.06
N GLN A 49 7.30 -5.61 14.75
CA GLN A 49 6.33 -6.59 14.22
C GLN A 49 4.94 -5.98 13.99
N LEU A 50 4.46 -5.12 14.89
CA LEU A 50 3.21 -4.40 14.74
C LEU A 50 3.25 -3.45 13.54
N ALA A 51 4.29 -2.63 13.44
CA ALA A 51 4.49 -1.70 12.35
C ALA A 51 4.61 -2.42 10.99
N GLY A 52 5.35 -3.52 10.94
CA GLY A 52 5.46 -4.39 9.78
C GLY A 52 4.09 -4.94 9.35
N ARG A 53 3.28 -5.46 10.28
CA ARG A 53 1.93 -5.96 9.95
C ARG A 53 1.01 -4.86 9.42
N ILE A 54 1.01 -3.68 10.03
CA ILE A 54 0.19 -2.55 9.59
C ILE A 54 0.64 -2.07 8.20
N ALA A 55 1.95 -1.92 7.99
CA ALA A 55 2.52 -1.52 6.71
C ALA A 55 2.27 -2.56 5.60
N GLY A 56 2.30 -3.85 5.92
CA GLY A 56 2.05 -4.93 4.98
C GLY A 56 0.58 -5.03 4.57
N LEU A 57 -0.33 -5.00 5.54
CA LEU A 57 -1.77 -5.02 5.27
C LEU A 57 -2.22 -3.73 4.56
N GLY A 58 -1.87 -2.56 5.10
CA GLY A 58 -2.25 -1.28 4.51
C GLY A 58 -1.56 -1.02 3.16
N GLY A 59 -0.24 -1.26 3.09
CA GLY A 59 0.55 -1.10 1.87
C GLY A 59 0.14 -2.09 0.77
N GLY A 60 -0.09 -3.35 1.14
CA GLY A 60 -0.58 -4.38 0.22
C GLY A 60 -1.96 -4.05 -0.33
N PHE A 61 -2.90 -3.62 0.53
CA PHE A 61 -4.24 -3.23 0.09
C PHE A 61 -4.20 -2.04 -0.87
N VAL A 62 -3.41 -1.00 -0.55
CA VAL A 62 -3.23 0.18 -1.42
C VAL A 62 -2.50 -0.16 -2.72
N ALA A 63 -1.55 -1.10 -2.69
CA ALA A 63 -0.81 -1.52 -3.89
C ALA A 63 -1.66 -2.41 -4.82
N LEU A 64 -2.53 -3.25 -4.26
CA LEU A 64 -3.39 -4.17 -5.00
C LEU A 64 -4.71 -3.51 -5.45
N TYR A 65 -5.19 -2.49 -4.75
CA TYR A 65 -6.44 -1.79 -5.07
C TYR A 65 -6.56 -1.34 -6.55
N PRO A 66 -5.53 -0.76 -7.20
CA PRO A 66 -5.61 -0.40 -8.60
C PRO A 66 -5.75 -1.60 -9.54
N LEU A 67 -5.16 -2.75 -9.19
CA LEU A 67 -5.23 -3.97 -10.00
C LEU A 67 -6.65 -4.55 -10.00
N PHE A 68 -7.30 -4.57 -8.83
CA PHE A 68 -8.69 -5.02 -8.70
C PHE A 68 -9.71 -3.99 -9.19
N GLY A 69 -9.45 -2.68 -9.00
CA GLY A 69 -10.30 -1.60 -9.49
C GLY A 69 -10.29 -1.45 -11.03
N SER A 70 -9.25 -1.93 -11.71
CA SER A 70 -9.12 -1.82 -13.17
C SER A 70 -10.05 -2.74 -13.99
N ASN A 71 -10.74 -3.70 -13.35
CA ASN A 71 -11.78 -4.52 -13.98
C ASN A 71 -13.15 -3.81 -14.06
N ILE A 72 -13.33 -2.66 -13.39
CA ILE A 72 -14.43 -1.73 -13.67
C ILE A 72 -13.86 -0.61 -14.54
N ARG A 73 -13.76 -0.89 -15.83
CA ARG A 73 -13.45 0.12 -16.84
C ARG A 73 -14.74 0.88 -17.19
N ILE A 74 -15.27 1.69 -16.28
CA ILE A 74 -16.09 2.82 -16.73
C ILE A 74 -15.11 3.74 -17.44
N ARG A 75 -15.07 3.67 -18.78
CA ARG A 75 -14.48 4.73 -19.60
C ARG A 75 -15.28 6.00 -19.31
N SER A 76 -14.92 6.72 -18.26
CA SER A 76 -15.32 8.12 -18.15
C SER A 76 -14.52 8.90 -19.18
N CYS A 77 -15.01 8.88 -20.42
CA CYS A 77 -14.82 9.98 -21.36
C CYS A 77 -15.58 11.18 -20.80
N PHE A 78 -15.10 11.75 -19.70
CA PHE A 78 -15.55 13.05 -19.26
C PHE A 78 -14.48 14.07 -19.65
N ARG A 79 -14.55 14.48 -20.92
CA ARG A 79 -13.93 15.72 -21.37
C ARG A 79 -14.90 16.42 -22.32
N THR A 80 -15.94 17.00 -21.74
CA THR A 80 -16.68 18.07 -22.39
C THR A 80 -15.76 19.28 -22.47
N GLY A 81 -14.95 19.32 -23.52
CA GLY A 81 -14.14 20.47 -23.86
C GLY A 81 -14.48 20.88 -25.28
N MET A 82 -15.05 22.08 -25.44
CA MET A 82 -15.08 22.75 -26.75
C MET A 82 -13.65 22.81 -27.29
N VAL A 83 -13.45 22.35 -28.51
CA VAL A 83 -12.14 22.45 -29.17
C VAL A 83 -12.24 23.45 -30.30
N ARG A 84 -11.34 24.45 -30.31
CA ARG A 84 -11.20 25.34 -31.46
C ARG A 84 -10.58 24.57 -32.61
N SER A 85 -11.27 24.57 -33.75
CA SER A 85 -10.68 24.21 -35.03
C SER A 85 -10.48 25.49 -35.83
N CYS A 86 -9.24 25.78 -36.24
CA CYS A 86 -8.93 26.92 -37.11
C CYS A 86 -8.91 26.43 -38.56
N SER A 87 -9.79 26.95 -39.39
CA SER A 87 -9.77 26.74 -40.85
C SER A 87 -10.01 28.08 -41.54
N ASN A 88 -9.10 28.48 -42.44
CA ASN A 88 -9.15 29.70 -43.23
C ASN A 88 -9.58 30.96 -42.45
N ASN A 89 -8.80 31.34 -41.43
CA ASN A 89 -8.97 32.55 -40.61
C ASN A 89 -10.32 32.72 -39.89
N ASN A 90 -11.18 31.70 -39.93
CA ASN A 90 -12.46 31.68 -39.24
C ASN A 90 -12.38 30.74 -38.04
N TYR A 91 -12.83 31.23 -36.88
CA TYR A 91 -12.97 30.44 -35.67
C TYR A 91 -14.40 29.88 -35.60
N SER A 92 -14.54 28.56 -35.54
CA SER A 92 -15.83 27.91 -35.32
C SER A 92 -15.75 26.94 -34.15
N TRP A 93 -16.75 27.01 -33.28
CA TRP A 93 -16.87 26.15 -32.12
C TRP A 93 -17.73 24.94 -32.49
N HIS A 94 -17.14 23.75 -32.46
CA HIS A 94 -17.87 22.50 -32.69
C HIS A 94 -17.83 21.63 -31.44
N LEU A 95 -18.98 21.03 -31.12
CA LEU A 95 -19.06 19.92 -30.19
C LEU A 95 -18.35 18.74 -30.85
N ARG A 96 -17.36 18.15 -30.16
CA ARG A 96 -16.59 17.03 -30.69
C ARG A 96 -17.40 15.76 -30.43
N ASP A 97 -17.96 15.16 -31.49
CA ASP A 97 -18.58 13.84 -31.40
C ASP A 97 -17.51 12.79 -31.06
N THR A 98 -17.71 12.08 -29.95
CA THR A 98 -16.74 11.14 -29.37
C THR A 98 -16.89 9.71 -29.90
N THR A 99 -17.51 9.50 -31.06
CA THR A 99 -17.85 8.17 -31.58
C THR A 99 -16.68 7.38 -32.19
N SER A 100 -15.43 7.79 -32.00
CA SER A 100 -14.26 6.99 -32.42
C SER A 100 -13.25 6.82 -31.28
N CYS A 101 -13.53 5.86 -30.39
CA CYS A 101 -12.50 5.19 -29.62
C CYS A 101 -12.09 3.93 -30.40
N LYS A 102 -10.93 3.96 -31.05
CA LYS A 102 -10.16 2.72 -31.29
C LYS A 102 -9.38 2.37 -30.04
#